data_AF-A0A2N0W386-F1
#
_entry.id   AF-A0A2N0W386-F1
#
_cell.length_a   1.000
_cell.length_b   1.000
_cell.length_c   1.000
_cell.angle_alpha   90.00
_cell.angle_beta   90.00
_cell.angle_gamma   90.00
#
_symmetry.space_group_name_H-M   'P 1'
#
loop_
_entity.id
_entity.type
_entity.pdbx_description
1 polymer ?
#
loop_
_entity_poly.entity_id
_entity_poly.type
_entity_poly.pdbx_seq_one_letter_code
_entity_poly.pdbx_strand_id
1 'polypeptide(L)'
;MTAYDIMPRVAYLIAVSMLGWYTTRKFKVNSQDIAKLLIYIFSPIVCFVLILNSPANIGYAMYSVVFYVVSCIAAFLAYLTGRLLWKDNRANLFGAAGGQGNVGYFVLPLAIGLLGGTPDGAAAISIVVFAKVASSIYEFTAAYYITARGRYSIKNSLILVLKMPTLHAAILALILKYFHFELPGIIKSSVDGFVGGYSTLGMMIIGMSLARFDKLIPDWKFAISSILWKQGLYALVIIAIFRLFNLSHYEYVVMVMLACNPLAANIAAVASALDVHPEKAAFAIMLSTILAVVTVPLTIWLAM
;
A
#
# COMPACT_ATOMS: atom_id res chain seq x y z
N MET A 1 0.56 -20.42 -10.47
CA MET A 1 1.08 -19.04 -10.58
C MET A 1 2.58 -19.11 -10.75
N THR A 2 3.12 -18.49 -11.79
CA THR A 2 4.55 -18.55 -12.12
C THR A 2 5.18 -17.15 -12.08
N ALA A 3 6.51 -17.08 -12.11
CA ALA A 3 7.22 -15.81 -12.25
C ALA A 3 6.78 -15.01 -13.51
N TYR A 4 6.36 -15.71 -14.57
CA TYR A 4 5.85 -15.08 -15.80
C TYR A 4 4.58 -14.27 -15.59
N ASP A 5 3.73 -14.63 -14.62
CA ASP A 5 2.52 -13.87 -14.32
C ASP A 5 2.86 -12.56 -13.59
N ILE A 6 3.94 -12.52 -12.82
CA ILE A 6 4.29 -11.37 -11.97
C ILE A 6 5.26 -10.42 -12.67
N MET A 7 6.17 -10.96 -13.48
CA MET A 7 7.25 -10.19 -14.11
C MET A 7 6.74 -8.97 -14.92
N PRO A 8 5.69 -9.05 -15.76
CA PRO A 8 5.21 -7.87 -16.50
C PRO A 8 4.69 -6.76 -15.59
N ARG A 9 4.04 -7.12 -14.47
CA ARG A 9 3.52 -6.16 -13.49
C ARG A 9 4.66 -5.47 -12.76
N VAL A 10 5.66 -6.23 -12.32
CA VAL A 10 6.87 -5.67 -11.69
C VAL A 10 7.64 -4.78 -12.67
N ALA A 11 7.82 -5.23 -13.91
CA ALA A 11 8.48 -4.45 -14.95
C ALA A 11 7.77 -3.11 -15.20
N TYR A 12 6.43 -3.11 -15.26
CA TYR A 12 5.63 -1.89 -15.36
C TYR A 12 5.87 -0.95 -14.17
N LEU A 13 5.79 -1.47 -12.94
CA LEU A 13 6.02 -0.67 -11.72
C LEU A 13 7.41 -0.04 -11.70
N ILE A 14 8.44 -0.79 -12.08
CA ILE A 14 9.83 -0.31 -12.18
C ILE A 14 9.96 0.74 -13.28
N ALA A 15 9.38 0.50 -14.46
CA ALA A 15 9.44 1.44 -15.58
C ALA A 15 8.83 2.80 -15.21
N VAL A 16 7.67 2.81 -14.55
CA VAL A 16 7.03 4.04 -14.08
C VAL A 16 7.88 4.74 -13.01
N SER A 17 8.50 3.99 -12.08
CA SER A 17 9.45 4.58 -11.14
C SER A 17 10.67 5.17 -11.85
N MET A 18 11.22 4.52 -12.88
CA MET A 18 12.33 5.07 -13.68
C MET A 18 11.97 6.38 -14.37
N LEU A 19 10.73 6.54 -14.85
CA LEU A 19 10.24 7.81 -15.37
C LEU A 19 10.27 8.91 -14.29
N GLY A 20 9.85 8.60 -13.06
CA GLY A 20 9.96 9.53 -11.93
C GLY A 20 11.40 9.91 -11.60
N TRP A 21 12.32 8.93 -11.64
CA TRP A 21 13.74 9.20 -11.45
C TRP A 21 14.29 10.13 -12.54
N TYR A 22 13.95 9.85 -13.81
CA TYR A 22 14.35 10.65 -14.96
C TYR A 22 13.83 12.08 -14.88
N THR A 23 12.54 12.28 -14.56
CA THR A 23 11.96 13.63 -14.48
C THR A 23 12.57 14.45 -13.35
N THR A 24 12.87 13.86 -12.21
CA THR A 24 13.58 14.56 -11.12
C THR A 24 15.02 14.88 -11.53
N ARG A 25 15.77 13.98 -12.16
CA ARG A 25 17.16 14.27 -12.59
C ARG A 25 17.23 15.31 -13.72
N LYS A 26 16.33 15.22 -14.70
CA LYS A 26 16.36 16.06 -15.91
C LYS A 26 15.69 17.41 -15.70
N PHE A 27 14.50 17.42 -15.09
CA PHE A 27 13.66 18.61 -14.95
C PHE A 27 13.58 19.14 -13.51
N LYS A 28 14.28 18.51 -12.56
CA LYS A 28 14.30 18.91 -11.13
C LYS A 28 12.92 18.95 -10.47
N VAL A 29 12.00 18.10 -10.93
CA VAL A 29 10.67 17.98 -10.32
C VAL A 29 10.80 17.52 -8.87
N ASN A 30 10.17 18.25 -7.96
CA ASN A 30 10.22 17.99 -6.52
C ASN A 30 9.26 16.87 -6.12
N SER A 31 9.78 15.81 -5.50
CA SER A 31 8.99 14.68 -5.01
C SER A 31 7.99 15.06 -3.91
N GLN A 32 8.27 16.12 -3.14
CA GLN A 32 7.40 16.55 -2.05
C GLN A 32 6.12 17.21 -2.57
N ASP A 33 6.20 17.94 -3.69
CA ASP A 33 5.03 18.61 -4.26
C ASP A 33 4.09 17.60 -4.92
N ILE A 34 4.64 16.59 -5.61
CA ILE A 34 3.86 15.45 -6.11
C ILE A 34 3.25 14.66 -4.94
N ALA A 35 3.97 14.47 -3.83
CA ALA A 35 3.46 13.79 -2.65
C ALA A 35 2.25 14.51 -2.05
N LYS A 36 2.30 15.84 -1.97
CA LYS A 36 1.16 16.64 -1.50
C LYS A 36 -0.04 16.50 -2.44
N LEU A 37 0.15 16.55 -3.75
CA LEU A 37 -0.95 16.31 -4.70
C LEU A 37 -1.58 14.93 -4.48
N LEU A 38 -0.74 13.89 -4.32
CA LEU A 38 -1.22 12.54 -4.08
C LEU A 38 -2.01 12.42 -2.78
N ILE A 39 -1.52 12.99 -1.69
CA ILE A 39 -2.15 12.88 -0.36
C ILE A 39 -3.42 13.73 -0.27
N TYR A 40 -3.39 14.96 -0.77
CA TYR A 40 -4.45 15.95 -0.54
C TYR A 40 -5.50 16.02 -1.66
N ILE A 41 -5.19 15.55 -2.88
CA ILE A 41 -6.10 15.63 -4.04
C ILE A 41 -6.45 14.24 -4.58
N PHE A 42 -5.46 13.45 -5.00
CA PHE A 42 -5.75 12.19 -5.66
C PHE A 42 -6.28 11.14 -4.68
N SER A 43 -5.62 10.95 -3.54
CA SER A 43 -6.01 9.97 -2.55
C SER A 43 -7.46 10.11 -2.05
N PRO A 44 -7.98 11.30 -1.67
CA PRO A 44 -9.37 11.40 -1.26
C PRO A 44 -10.34 11.01 -2.38
N ILE A 45 -10.09 11.44 -3.62
CA ILE A 45 -10.93 11.11 -4.78
C ILE A 45 -10.91 9.61 -5.05
N VAL A 46 -9.72 9.00 -5.07
CA VAL A 46 -9.55 7.57 -5.31
C VAL A 46 -10.17 6.73 -4.19
N CYS A 47 -9.94 7.10 -2.94
CA CYS A 47 -10.54 6.41 -1.79
C CYS A 47 -12.07 6.49 -1.83
N PHE A 48 -12.61 7.69 -2.14
CA PHE A 48 -14.05 7.91 -2.27
C PHE A 48 -14.66 6.97 -3.31
N VAL A 49 -14.09 6.93 -4.51
CA VAL A 49 -14.60 6.10 -5.61
C VAL A 49 -14.42 4.61 -5.35
N LEU A 50 -13.31 4.20 -4.75
CA LEU A 50 -13.11 2.79 -4.36
C LEU A 50 -14.15 2.34 -3.34
N ILE A 51 -14.48 3.17 -2.35
CA ILE A 51 -15.52 2.84 -1.36
C ILE A 51 -16.88 2.81 -2.02
N LEU A 52 -17.25 3.84 -2.79
CA LEU A 52 -18.57 3.93 -3.40
C LEU A 52 -18.83 2.79 -4.39
N ASN A 53 -17.83 2.44 -5.21
CA ASN A 53 -17.92 1.35 -6.20
C ASN A 53 -17.62 -0.04 -5.62
N SER A 54 -17.16 -0.16 -4.39
CA SER A 54 -16.92 -1.49 -3.80
C SER A 54 -18.26 -2.25 -3.70
N PRO A 55 -18.25 -3.59 -3.71
CA PRO A 55 -19.49 -4.36 -3.57
C PRO A 55 -20.26 -3.97 -2.29
N ALA A 56 -21.59 -4.02 -2.29
CA ALA A 56 -22.41 -3.66 -1.12
C ALA A 56 -22.58 -4.81 -0.11
N ASN A 57 -22.02 -5.99 -0.41
CA ASN A 57 -22.19 -7.17 0.43
C ASN A 57 -21.43 -7.00 1.76
N ILE A 58 -22.20 -6.90 2.85
CA ILE A 58 -21.72 -6.71 4.22
C ILE A 58 -20.79 -7.83 4.68
N GLY A 59 -20.93 -9.03 4.10
CA GLY A 59 -20.05 -10.17 4.38
C GLY A 59 -18.59 -9.86 4.06
N TYR A 60 -18.32 -9.07 3.01
CA TYR A 60 -16.94 -8.68 2.67
C TYR A 60 -16.44 -7.48 3.48
N ALA A 61 -17.32 -6.68 4.08
CA ALA A 61 -16.92 -5.53 4.90
C ALA A 61 -16.14 -5.97 6.16
N MET A 62 -16.42 -7.18 6.68
CA MET A 62 -15.63 -7.76 7.78
C MET A 62 -14.16 -7.96 7.41
N TYR A 63 -13.85 -8.30 6.15
CA TYR A 63 -12.46 -8.39 5.70
C TYR A 63 -11.73 -7.07 5.86
N SER A 64 -12.38 -5.93 5.56
CA SER A 64 -11.76 -4.62 5.78
C SER A 64 -11.43 -4.36 7.24
N VAL A 65 -12.34 -4.70 8.16
CA VAL A 65 -12.13 -4.48 9.59
C VAL A 65 -10.97 -5.34 10.10
N VAL A 66 -10.99 -6.64 9.79
CA VAL A 66 -9.93 -7.57 10.16
C VAL A 66 -8.59 -7.13 9.58
N PHE A 67 -8.56 -6.78 8.29
CA PHE A 67 -7.35 -6.34 7.61
C PHE A 67 -6.79 -5.07 8.24
N TYR A 68 -7.63 -4.08 8.55
CA TYR A 68 -7.20 -2.85 9.24
C TYR A 68 -6.62 -3.14 10.62
N VAL A 69 -7.28 -3.96 11.44
CA VAL A 69 -6.80 -4.31 12.79
C VAL A 69 -5.46 -5.04 12.73
N VAL A 70 -5.34 -6.05 11.86
CA VAL A 70 -4.09 -6.78 11.64
C VAL A 70 -2.98 -5.84 11.17
N SER A 71 -3.30 -4.87 10.30
CA SER A 71 -2.35 -3.85 9.84
C SER A 71 -1.81 -3.02 10.99
N CYS A 72 -2.69 -2.55 11.87
CA CYS A 72 -2.32 -1.73 13.02
C CYS A 72 -1.47 -2.51 14.03
N ILE A 73 -1.82 -3.77 14.30
CA ILE A 73 -1.02 -4.66 15.16
C ILE A 73 0.36 -4.88 14.56
N ALA A 74 0.44 -5.26 13.28
CA ALA A 74 1.70 -5.47 12.58
C ALA A 74 2.56 -4.20 12.54
N ALA A 75 1.96 -3.03 12.30
CA ALA A 75 2.65 -1.75 12.34
C ALA A 75 3.21 -1.42 13.73
N PHE A 76 2.43 -1.69 14.78
CA PHE A 76 2.85 -1.46 16.15
C PHE A 76 4.00 -2.39 16.55
N LEU A 77 3.91 -3.69 16.25
CA LEU A 77 4.98 -4.65 16.50
C LEU A 77 6.24 -4.32 15.68
N ALA A 78 6.06 -3.90 14.42
CA ALA A 78 7.14 -3.39 13.59
C ALA A 78 7.80 -2.18 14.26
N TYR A 79 7.02 -1.20 14.72
CA TYR A 79 7.55 -0.04 15.41
C TYR A 79 8.36 -0.42 16.66
N LEU A 80 7.86 -1.33 17.50
CA LEU A 80 8.56 -1.79 18.70
C LEU A 80 9.89 -2.48 18.35
N THR A 81 9.89 -3.39 17.37
CA THR A 81 11.11 -4.05 16.90
C THR A 81 12.07 -3.04 16.26
N GLY A 82 11.55 -2.08 15.49
CA GLY A 82 12.30 -0.97 14.92
C GLY A 82 13.01 -0.12 15.97
N ARG A 83 12.41 0.10 17.14
CA ARG A 83 13.04 0.82 18.28
C ARG A 83 14.22 0.07 18.91
N LEU A 84 14.30 -1.24 18.71
CA LEU A 84 15.46 -2.05 19.07
C LEU A 84 16.58 -1.90 18.04
N LEU A 85 16.23 -1.81 16.75
CA LEU A 85 17.17 -1.75 15.63
C LEU A 85 17.74 -0.34 15.38
N TRP A 86 16.94 0.71 15.65
CA TRP A 86 17.27 2.10 15.41
C TRP A 86 16.82 2.99 16.57
N LYS A 87 17.62 4.02 16.88
CA LYS A 87 17.33 5.01 17.92
C LYS A 87 16.81 6.34 17.35
N ASP A 88 16.66 6.43 16.03
CA ASP A 88 16.16 7.58 15.29
C ASP A 88 14.79 7.28 14.64
N ASN A 89 14.35 8.19 13.79
CA ASN A 89 13.05 8.15 13.11
C ASN A 89 12.91 7.02 12.08
N ARG A 90 13.97 6.23 11.83
CA ARG A 90 13.83 4.98 11.05
C ARG A 90 12.89 4.00 11.72
N ALA A 91 12.83 3.97 13.06
CA ALA A 91 11.88 3.11 13.78
C ALA A 91 10.42 3.45 13.43
N ASN A 92 10.11 4.74 13.30
CA ASN A 92 8.80 5.23 12.86
C ASN A 92 8.50 4.81 11.43
N LEU A 93 9.42 5.05 10.50
CA LEU A 93 9.23 4.65 9.11
C LEU A 93 9.07 3.13 8.97
N PHE A 94 9.86 2.35 9.70
CA PHE A 94 9.78 0.89 9.75
C PHE A 94 8.41 0.42 10.28
N GLY A 95 7.93 1.03 11.37
CA GLY A 95 6.60 0.77 11.90
C GLY A 95 5.47 1.04 10.89
N ALA A 96 5.52 2.19 10.22
CA ALA A 96 4.55 2.56 9.19
C ALA A 96 4.61 1.65 7.96
N ALA A 97 5.81 1.21 7.55
CA ALA A 97 5.99 0.29 6.43
C ALA A 97 5.61 -1.17 6.76
N GLY A 98 5.65 -1.54 8.05
CA GLY A 98 5.47 -2.91 8.50
C GLY A 98 4.01 -3.37 8.65
N GLY A 99 3.04 -2.46 8.59
CA GLY A 99 1.63 -2.83 8.75
C GLY A 99 0.95 -3.34 7.48
N GLN A 100 1.35 -2.84 6.31
CA GLN A 100 0.75 -3.21 5.02
C GLN A 100 1.74 -3.23 3.87
N GLY A 101 1.36 -3.94 2.82
CA GLY A 101 2.13 -3.98 1.59
C GLY A 101 1.39 -3.37 0.41
N ASN A 102 1.87 -3.66 -0.80
CA ASN A 102 1.40 -3.01 -2.01
C ASN A 102 0.09 -3.61 -2.54
N VAL A 103 -1.01 -3.41 -1.82
CA VAL A 103 -2.31 -3.99 -2.20
C VAL A 103 -2.82 -3.40 -3.52
N GLY A 104 -2.74 -2.08 -3.68
CA GLY A 104 -3.35 -1.37 -4.80
C GLY A 104 -2.62 -1.56 -6.14
N TYR A 105 -1.28 -1.47 -6.14
CA TYR A 105 -0.51 -1.48 -7.37
C TYR A 105 0.03 -2.87 -7.72
N PHE A 106 0.14 -3.77 -6.74
CA PHE A 106 0.66 -5.12 -6.96
C PHE A 106 -0.45 -6.18 -6.83
N VAL A 107 -1.13 -6.28 -5.68
CA VAL A 107 -2.06 -7.40 -5.44
C VAL A 107 -3.30 -7.31 -6.31
N LEU A 108 -3.92 -6.14 -6.45
CA LEU A 108 -5.16 -5.99 -7.22
C LEU A 108 -4.99 -6.37 -8.71
N PRO A 109 -4.00 -5.82 -9.45
CA PRO A 109 -3.76 -6.25 -10.84
C PRO A 109 -3.40 -7.74 -10.95
N LEU A 110 -2.73 -8.30 -9.95
CA LEU A 110 -2.38 -9.72 -9.91
C LEU A 110 -3.62 -10.59 -9.73
N ALA A 111 -4.49 -10.24 -8.78
CA ALA A 111 -5.74 -10.95 -8.53
C ALA A 111 -6.69 -10.87 -9.74
N ILE A 112 -6.81 -9.70 -10.38
CA ILE A 112 -7.63 -9.55 -11.59
C ILE A 112 -7.14 -10.49 -12.71
N GLY A 113 -5.85 -10.50 -13.00
CA GLY A 113 -5.35 -11.29 -14.12
C GLY A 113 -5.27 -12.79 -13.87
N LEU A 114 -5.17 -13.22 -12.61
CA LEU A 114 -5.11 -14.66 -12.26
C LEU A 114 -6.48 -15.25 -11.97
N LEU A 115 -7.33 -14.49 -11.26
CA LEU A 115 -8.59 -15.00 -10.72
C LEU A 115 -9.79 -14.50 -11.50
N GLY A 116 -9.69 -13.37 -12.22
CA GLY A 116 -10.85 -12.73 -12.86
C GLY A 116 -11.60 -13.57 -13.89
N GLY A 117 -10.93 -14.54 -14.53
CA GLY A 117 -11.56 -15.49 -15.46
C GLY A 117 -12.05 -16.80 -14.81
N THR A 118 -11.90 -16.95 -13.50
CA THR A 118 -12.30 -18.16 -12.76
C THR A 118 -13.73 -18.03 -12.23
N PRO A 119 -14.44 -19.14 -11.94
CA PRO A 119 -15.79 -19.10 -11.39
C PRO A 119 -15.93 -18.24 -10.13
N ASP A 120 -14.92 -18.29 -9.25
CA ASP A 120 -14.90 -17.55 -7.99
C ASP A 120 -14.15 -16.20 -8.08
N GLY A 121 -13.77 -15.79 -9.29
CA GLY A 121 -12.94 -14.62 -9.54
C GLY A 121 -13.52 -13.32 -9.00
N ALA A 122 -14.83 -13.12 -9.17
CA ALA A 122 -15.52 -11.93 -8.69
C ALA A 122 -15.49 -11.83 -7.16
N ALA A 123 -15.66 -12.95 -6.45
CA ALA A 123 -15.57 -13.01 -4.99
C ALA A 123 -14.14 -12.72 -4.51
N ALA A 124 -13.14 -13.35 -5.14
CA ALA A 124 -11.73 -13.12 -4.84
C ALA A 124 -11.31 -11.65 -5.04
N ILE A 125 -11.68 -11.06 -6.17
CA ILE A 125 -11.40 -9.63 -6.46
C ILE A 125 -12.11 -8.73 -5.46
N SER A 126 -13.34 -9.06 -5.06
CA SER A 126 -14.08 -8.31 -4.04
C SER A 126 -13.32 -8.24 -2.72
N ILE A 127 -12.77 -9.37 -2.25
CA ILE A 127 -11.94 -9.42 -1.05
C ILE A 127 -10.74 -8.47 -1.17
N VAL A 128 -10.04 -8.47 -2.31
CA VAL A 128 -8.88 -7.58 -2.54
C VAL A 128 -9.29 -6.11 -2.56
N VAL A 129 -10.45 -5.77 -3.14
CA VAL A 129 -10.98 -4.40 -3.15
C VAL A 129 -11.27 -3.93 -1.73
N PHE A 130 -11.92 -4.75 -0.91
CA PHE A 130 -12.16 -4.42 0.50
C PHE A 130 -10.86 -4.32 1.30
N ALA A 131 -9.91 -5.24 1.11
CA ALA A 131 -8.57 -5.14 1.67
C ALA A 131 -7.86 -3.84 1.24
N LYS A 132 -8.04 -3.38 -0.01
CA LYS A 132 -7.49 -2.10 -0.46
C LYS A 132 -8.14 -0.91 0.23
N VAL A 133 -9.46 -0.93 0.45
CA VAL A 133 -10.14 0.12 1.23
C VAL A 133 -9.55 0.19 2.63
N ALA A 134 -9.39 -0.95 3.31
CA ALA A 134 -8.76 -1.01 4.63
C ALA A 134 -7.29 -0.54 4.61
N SER A 135 -6.52 -0.92 3.59
CA SER A 135 -5.15 -0.42 3.37
C SER A 135 -5.12 1.10 3.26
N SER A 136 -6.02 1.70 2.49
CA SER A 136 -6.11 3.16 2.37
C SER A 136 -6.43 3.83 3.71
N ILE A 137 -7.39 3.27 4.47
CA ILE A 137 -7.71 3.82 5.81
C ILE A 137 -6.49 3.71 6.73
N TYR A 138 -5.81 2.56 6.78
CA TYR A 138 -4.57 2.36 7.53
C TYR A 138 -3.47 3.36 7.14
N GLU A 139 -3.25 3.54 5.83
CA GLU A 139 -2.23 4.43 5.28
C GLU A 139 -2.39 5.87 5.80
N PHE A 140 -3.62 6.40 5.78
CA PHE A 140 -3.91 7.78 6.19
C PHE A 140 -4.29 7.96 7.66
N THR A 141 -4.27 6.88 8.45
CA THR A 141 -4.50 6.92 9.89
C THR A 141 -3.24 6.47 10.64
N ALA A 142 -3.09 5.17 10.87
CA ALA A 142 -2.01 4.60 11.68
C ALA A 142 -0.64 4.80 11.03
N ALA A 143 -0.47 4.51 9.74
CA ALA A 143 0.84 4.64 9.08
C ALA A 143 1.27 6.12 9.02
N TYR A 144 0.35 7.01 8.64
CA TYR A 144 0.59 8.45 8.65
C TYR A 144 0.92 8.97 10.05
N TYR A 145 0.17 8.55 11.07
CA TYR A 145 0.43 8.91 12.46
C TYR A 145 1.83 8.48 12.91
N ILE A 146 2.17 7.19 12.71
CA ILE A 146 3.46 6.63 13.13
C ILE A 146 4.59 7.37 12.42
N THR A 147 4.46 7.64 11.12
CA THR A 147 5.46 8.40 10.36
C THR A 147 5.59 9.83 10.87
N ALA A 148 4.47 10.53 11.07
CA ALA A 148 4.44 11.91 11.58
C ALA A 148 5.08 12.01 12.97
N ARG A 149 4.93 10.99 13.82
CA ARG A 149 5.57 10.93 15.15
C ARG A 149 7.09 10.93 15.11
N GLY A 150 7.71 10.67 13.95
CA GLY A 150 9.15 10.87 13.76
C GLY A 150 9.57 12.34 13.82
N ARG A 151 8.68 13.28 13.48
CA ARG A 151 9.02 14.72 13.49
C ARG A 151 8.17 15.57 14.41
N TYR A 152 6.90 15.20 14.59
CA TYR A 152 5.91 16.02 15.27
C TYR A 152 5.52 15.41 16.61
N SER A 153 5.06 16.24 17.54
CA SER A 153 4.51 15.80 18.83
C SER A 153 3.28 14.91 18.66
N ILE A 154 2.85 14.23 19.73
CA ILE A 154 1.64 13.39 19.73
C ILE A 154 0.43 14.20 19.27
N LYS A 155 0.20 15.36 19.90
CA LYS A 155 -0.92 16.26 19.57
C LYS A 155 -0.89 16.69 18.10
N ASN A 156 0.26 17.14 17.61
CA ASN A 156 0.37 17.61 16.23
C ASN A 156 0.18 16.46 15.22
N SER A 157 0.68 15.26 15.53
CA SER A 157 0.51 14.09 14.67
C SER A 157 -0.96 13.67 14.59
N LEU A 158 -1.69 13.70 15.71
CA LEU A 158 -3.14 13.45 15.72
C LEU A 158 -3.90 14.49 14.91
N ILE A 159 -3.56 15.78 15.06
CA ILE A 159 -4.19 16.86 14.28
C ILE A 159 -3.96 16.67 12.78
N LEU A 160 -2.76 16.26 12.36
CA LEU A 160 -2.48 16.00 10.94
C LEU A 160 -3.35 14.86 10.39
N VAL A 161 -3.51 13.78 11.14
CA VAL A 161 -4.37 12.64 10.76
C VAL A 161 -5.83 13.06 10.68
N LEU A 162 -6.33 13.76 11.71
CA LEU A 162 -7.71 14.25 11.73
C LEU A 162 -8.02 15.21 10.59
N LYS A 163 -7.01 15.93 10.07
CA LYS A 163 -7.14 16.83 8.92
C LYS A 163 -6.94 16.15 7.57
N MET A 164 -6.69 14.84 7.51
CA MET A 164 -6.45 14.15 6.23
C MET A 164 -7.72 14.15 5.36
N PRO A 165 -7.69 14.73 4.14
CA PRO A 165 -8.86 14.74 3.27
C PRO A 165 -9.35 13.33 2.94
N THR A 166 -8.44 12.36 2.81
CA THR A 166 -8.79 10.97 2.52
C THR A 166 -9.71 10.36 3.58
N LEU A 167 -9.54 10.73 4.85
CA LEU A 167 -10.40 10.23 5.92
C LEU A 167 -11.82 10.79 5.80
N HIS A 168 -11.94 12.09 5.52
CA HIS A 168 -13.23 12.75 5.30
C HIS A 168 -13.94 12.20 4.05
N ALA A 169 -13.19 12.00 2.96
CA ALA A 169 -13.70 11.43 1.73
C ALA A 169 -14.17 9.98 1.94
N ALA A 170 -13.45 9.19 2.73
CA ALA A 170 -13.87 7.84 3.09
C ALA A 170 -15.18 7.83 3.89
N ILE A 171 -15.30 8.70 4.89
CA ILE A 171 -16.54 8.85 5.68
C ILE A 171 -17.71 9.25 4.77
N LEU A 172 -17.52 10.26 3.90
CA LEU A 172 -18.55 10.69 2.97
C LEU A 172 -18.96 9.57 2.01
N ALA A 173 -18.01 8.82 1.47
CA ALA A 173 -18.28 7.70 0.58
C ALA A 173 -19.07 6.58 1.28
N LEU A 174 -18.75 6.27 2.54
CA LEU A 174 -19.51 5.30 3.33
C LEU A 174 -20.95 5.76 3.57
N ILE A 175 -21.15 7.04 3.90
CA ILE A 175 -22.49 7.63 4.08
C ILE A 175 -23.29 7.54 2.77
N LEU A 176 -22.73 8.02 1.65
CA LEU A 176 -23.40 7.99 0.36
C LEU A 176 -23.70 6.56 -0.10
N LYS A 177 -22.77 5.64 0.11
CA LYS A 177 -22.97 4.22 -0.18
C LYS A 177 -24.09 3.61 0.66
N TYR A 178 -24.21 3.97 1.93
CA TYR A 178 -25.32 3.53 2.79
C TYR A 178 -26.68 3.98 2.23
N PHE A 179 -26.76 5.17 1.64
CA PHE A 179 -27.95 5.67 0.95
C PHE A 179 -28.09 5.19 -0.50
N HIS A 180 -27.31 4.18 -0.92
CA HIS A 180 -27.32 3.64 -2.28
C HIS A 180 -27.09 4.70 -3.38
N PHE A 181 -26.32 5.74 -3.07
CA PHE A 181 -25.98 6.77 -4.03
C PHE A 181 -25.01 6.21 -5.08
N GLU A 182 -25.33 6.42 -6.35
CA GLU A 182 -24.47 6.08 -7.48
C GLU A 182 -23.93 7.35 -8.15
N LEU A 183 -22.66 7.31 -8.52
CA LEU A 183 -22.06 8.37 -9.32
C LEU A 183 -22.68 8.38 -10.73
N PRO A 184 -23.13 9.55 -11.23
CA PRO A 184 -23.52 9.69 -12.63
C PRO A 184 -22.39 9.24 -13.57
N GLY A 185 -22.73 8.56 -14.67
CA GLY A 185 -21.75 7.94 -15.56
C GLY A 185 -20.67 8.90 -16.07
N ILE A 186 -21.02 10.16 -16.34
CA ILE A 186 -20.07 11.20 -16.79
C ILE A 186 -19.03 11.58 -15.71
N ILE A 187 -19.42 11.55 -14.43
CA ILE A 187 -18.51 11.81 -13.32
C ILE A 187 -17.63 10.58 -13.11
N LYS A 188 -18.22 9.38 -13.20
CA LYS A 188 -17.49 8.11 -13.04
C LYS A 188 -16.31 8.02 -14.02
N SER A 189 -16.53 8.25 -15.31
CA SER A 189 -15.46 8.23 -16.33
C SER A 189 -14.39 9.32 -16.10
N SER A 190 -14.81 10.47 -15.59
CA SER A 190 -13.87 11.56 -15.24
C SER A 190 -12.98 11.20 -14.05
N VAL A 191 -13.50 10.44 -13.08
CA VAL A 191 -12.73 10.04 -11.89
C VAL A 191 -11.77 8.88 -12.18
N ASP A 192 -12.03 8.05 -13.18
CA ASP A 192 -11.10 6.99 -13.58
C ASP A 192 -9.70 7.54 -13.95
N GLY A 193 -9.66 8.75 -14.52
CA GLY A 193 -8.41 9.49 -14.77
C GLY A 193 -7.61 9.78 -13.48
N PHE A 194 -8.28 10.07 -12.37
CA PHE A 194 -7.63 10.24 -11.07
C PHE A 194 -7.10 8.91 -10.52
N VAL A 195 -7.79 7.79 -10.73
CA VAL A 195 -7.30 6.47 -10.31
C VAL A 195 -6.02 6.10 -11.05
N GLY A 196 -6.01 6.27 -12.38
CA GLY A 196 -4.81 6.04 -13.21
C GLY A 196 -3.67 6.99 -12.87
N GLY A 197 -3.98 8.28 -12.68
CA GLY A 197 -3.00 9.29 -12.28
C GLY A 197 -2.41 9.04 -10.89
N TYR A 198 -3.22 8.65 -9.91
CA TYR A 198 -2.77 8.31 -8.56
C TYR A 198 -1.76 7.16 -8.59
N SER A 199 -2.06 6.11 -9.35
CA SER A 199 -1.17 4.97 -9.52
C SER A 199 0.15 5.36 -10.18
N THR A 200 0.07 6.08 -11.29
CA THR A 200 1.25 6.51 -12.06
C THR A 200 2.16 7.40 -11.23
N LEU A 201 1.60 8.47 -10.64
CA LEU A 201 2.36 9.42 -9.82
C LEU A 201 2.87 8.78 -8.52
N GLY A 202 2.08 7.88 -7.91
CA GLY A 202 2.49 7.13 -6.71
C GLY A 202 3.73 6.28 -6.96
N MET A 203 3.80 5.61 -8.12
CA MET A 203 4.97 4.83 -8.52
C MET A 203 6.15 5.71 -8.96
N MET A 204 5.87 6.84 -9.62
CA MET A 204 6.92 7.82 -9.95
C MET A 204 7.59 8.38 -8.70
N ILE A 205 6.85 8.61 -7.61
CA ILE A 205 7.41 9.14 -6.35
C ILE A 205 8.56 8.31 -5.81
N ILE A 206 8.52 6.98 -5.97
CA ILE A 206 9.61 6.11 -5.54
C ILE A 206 10.91 6.50 -6.28
N GLY A 207 10.85 6.59 -7.60
CA GLY A 207 12.01 7.01 -8.40
C GLY A 207 12.44 8.44 -8.16
N MET A 208 11.48 9.37 -8.01
CA MET A 208 11.78 10.77 -7.67
C MET A 208 12.48 10.89 -6.31
N SER A 209 12.03 10.11 -5.32
CA SER A 209 12.64 10.08 -3.98
C SER A 209 14.06 9.54 -4.02
N LEU A 210 14.35 8.57 -4.89
CA LEU A 210 15.72 8.07 -5.12
C LEU A 210 16.58 9.09 -5.88
N ALA A 211 16.00 9.81 -6.85
CA ALA A 211 16.70 10.81 -7.66
C ALA A 211 17.07 12.08 -6.91
N ARG A 212 16.36 12.42 -5.83
CA ARG A 212 16.61 13.60 -4.98
C ARG A 212 18.01 13.63 -4.37
N PHE A 213 18.67 12.47 -4.25
CA PHE A 213 19.98 12.34 -3.62
C PHE A 213 21.06 12.11 -4.68
N ASP A 214 22.10 12.95 -4.66
CA ASP A 214 23.19 12.88 -5.66
C ASP A 214 23.94 11.55 -5.60
N LYS A 215 24.22 11.07 -4.38
CA LYS A 215 24.72 9.73 -4.11
C LYS A 215 23.70 8.98 -3.26
N LEU A 216 23.07 7.95 -3.84
CA LEU A 216 22.26 7.03 -3.07
C LEU A 216 23.19 6.17 -2.22
N ILE A 217 23.11 6.30 -0.89
CA ILE A 217 23.77 5.40 0.04
C ILE A 217 22.70 4.42 0.53
N PRO A 218 22.70 3.16 0.06
CA PRO A 218 21.68 2.21 0.45
C PRO A 218 21.78 1.88 1.94
N ASP A 219 20.69 2.08 2.68
CA ASP A 219 20.56 1.54 4.04
C ASP A 219 20.10 0.07 3.95
N TRP A 220 21.05 -0.83 3.66
CA TRP A 220 20.79 -2.26 3.52
C TRP A 220 20.16 -2.86 4.76
N LYS A 221 20.56 -2.40 5.95
CA LYS A 221 19.97 -2.86 7.22
C LYS A 221 18.48 -2.54 7.24
N PHE A 222 18.08 -1.31 6.90
CA PHE A 222 16.67 -0.91 6.84
C PHE A 222 15.90 -1.70 5.77
N ALA A 223 16.44 -1.79 4.56
CA ALA A 223 15.77 -2.47 3.45
C ALA A 223 15.54 -3.96 3.75
N ILE A 224 16.59 -4.68 4.13
CA ILE A 224 16.52 -6.12 4.44
C ILE A 224 15.59 -6.35 5.62
N SER A 225 15.69 -5.57 6.70
CA SER A 225 14.79 -5.73 7.86
C SER A 225 13.33 -5.52 7.46
N SER A 226 13.03 -4.54 6.60
CA SER A 226 11.65 -4.23 6.17
C SER A 226 11.08 -5.34 5.29
N ILE A 227 11.92 -5.88 4.39
CA ILE A 227 11.57 -7.01 3.53
C ILE A 227 11.34 -8.27 4.37
N LEU A 228 12.27 -8.60 5.27
CA LEU A 228 12.14 -9.76 6.16
C LEU A 228 10.93 -9.63 7.07
N TRP A 229 10.62 -8.43 7.56
CA TRP A 229 9.40 -8.18 8.32
C TRP A 229 8.15 -8.47 7.48
N LYS A 230 8.02 -7.84 6.31
CA LYS A 230 6.77 -7.87 5.55
C LYS A 230 6.58 -9.12 4.69
N GLN A 231 7.59 -9.50 3.92
CA GLN A 231 7.52 -10.66 3.01
C GLN A 231 7.97 -11.96 3.70
N GLY A 232 8.66 -11.87 4.84
CA GLY A 232 9.04 -13.02 5.66
C GLY A 232 8.09 -13.22 6.83
N LEU A 233 8.40 -12.62 7.99
CA LEU A 233 7.74 -12.85 9.26
C LEU A 233 6.22 -12.62 9.20
N TYR A 234 5.77 -11.47 8.69
CA TYR A 234 4.35 -11.16 8.55
C TYR A 234 3.66 -12.18 7.65
N ALA A 235 4.24 -12.49 6.49
CA ALA A 235 3.67 -13.49 5.58
C ALA A 235 3.53 -14.85 6.25
N LEU A 236 4.59 -15.34 6.92
CA LEU A 236 4.59 -16.62 7.63
C LEU A 236 3.54 -16.68 8.73
N VAL A 237 3.47 -15.66 9.59
CA VAL A 237 2.52 -15.62 10.71
C VAL A 237 1.09 -15.57 10.20
N ILE A 238 0.81 -14.72 9.21
CA ILE A 238 -0.54 -14.55 8.67
C ILE A 238 -1.01 -15.82 7.94
N ILE A 239 -0.14 -16.47 7.16
CA ILE A 239 -0.44 -17.75 6.51
C ILE A 239 -0.70 -18.84 7.55
N ALA A 240 0.13 -18.93 8.60
CA ALA A 240 -0.06 -19.90 9.67
C ALA A 240 -1.40 -19.70 10.40
N ILE A 241 -1.79 -18.45 10.66
CA ILE A 241 -3.10 -18.12 11.25
C ILE A 241 -4.23 -18.55 10.31
N PHE A 242 -4.15 -18.22 9.02
CA PHE A 242 -5.22 -18.56 8.07
C PHE A 242 -5.42 -20.06 7.86
N ARG A 243 -4.39 -20.88 8.07
CA ARG A 243 -4.53 -22.36 8.08
C ARG A 243 -5.39 -22.88 9.23
N LEU A 244 -5.62 -22.09 10.27
CA LEU A 244 -6.50 -22.45 11.38
C LEU A 244 -7.99 -22.18 11.07
N PHE A 245 -8.27 -21.46 9.99
CA PHE A 245 -9.63 -21.14 9.55
C PHE A 245 -10.05 -22.03 8.38
N ASN A 246 -11.33 -22.38 8.34
CA ASN A 246 -11.91 -23.14 7.23
C ASN A 246 -12.27 -22.20 6.06
N LEU A 247 -11.25 -21.68 5.38
CA LEU A 247 -11.40 -20.80 4.22
C LEU A 247 -11.63 -21.62 2.95
N SER A 248 -12.45 -21.10 2.04
CA SER A 248 -12.49 -21.64 0.67
C SER A 248 -11.13 -21.49 -0.02
N HIS A 249 -10.88 -22.28 -1.07
CA HIS A 249 -9.61 -22.25 -1.78
C HIS A 249 -9.27 -20.85 -2.31
N TYR A 250 -10.23 -20.13 -2.91
CA TYR A 250 -9.99 -18.79 -3.45
C TYR A 250 -9.75 -17.75 -2.35
N GLU A 251 -10.45 -17.85 -1.21
CA GLU A 251 -10.21 -16.98 -0.05
C GLU A 251 -8.78 -17.15 0.46
N TYR A 252 -8.34 -18.39 0.65
CA TYR A 252 -6.99 -18.69 1.10
C TYR A 252 -5.93 -18.18 0.13
N VAL A 253 -6.11 -18.38 -1.19
CA VAL A 253 -5.21 -17.83 -2.22
C VAL A 253 -5.08 -16.30 -2.13
N VAL A 254 -6.22 -15.59 -2.05
CA VAL A 254 -6.21 -14.12 -1.95
C VAL A 254 -5.54 -13.65 -0.66
N MET A 255 -5.79 -14.34 0.45
CA MET A 255 -5.20 -14.01 1.74
C MET A 255 -3.67 -14.20 1.74
N VAL A 256 -3.17 -15.27 1.13
CA VAL A 256 -1.72 -15.48 0.94
C VAL A 256 -1.14 -14.38 0.06
N MET A 257 -1.81 -13.99 -1.04
CA MET A 257 -1.36 -12.88 -1.91
C MET A 257 -1.25 -11.55 -1.15
N LEU A 258 -2.24 -11.22 -0.30
CA LEU A 258 -2.21 -10.03 0.55
C LEU A 258 -1.08 -10.10 1.59
N ALA A 259 -0.78 -11.30 2.10
CA ALA A 259 0.23 -11.51 3.12
C ALA A 259 1.67 -11.34 2.60
N CYS A 260 1.99 -11.87 1.41
CA CYS A 260 3.35 -11.93 0.87
C CYS A 260 3.74 -10.77 -0.07
N ASN A 261 2.83 -9.83 -0.32
CA ASN A 261 3.07 -8.70 -1.22
C ASN A 261 4.27 -7.80 -0.77
N PRO A 262 4.92 -7.10 -1.70
CA PRO A 262 6.02 -6.19 -1.39
C PRO A 262 5.58 -4.99 -0.54
N LEU A 263 6.54 -4.20 -0.06
CA LEU A 263 6.27 -3.01 0.76
C LEU A 263 5.37 -2.01 0.02
N ALA A 264 4.50 -1.34 0.76
CA ALA A 264 3.51 -0.42 0.20
C ALA A 264 4.18 0.81 -0.44
N ALA A 265 3.92 1.05 -1.73
CA ALA A 265 4.46 2.19 -2.46
C ALA A 265 4.06 3.55 -1.87
N ASN A 266 2.83 3.65 -1.33
CA ASN A 266 2.30 4.88 -0.75
C ASN A 266 3.08 5.37 0.47
N ILE A 267 3.84 4.50 1.15
CA ILE A 267 4.73 4.91 2.24
C ILE A 267 5.83 5.85 1.73
N ALA A 268 6.26 5.74 0.47
CA ALA A 268 7.18 6.70 -0.12
C ALA A 268 6.57 8.11 -0.23
N ALA A 269 5.28 8.21 -0.58
CA ALA A 269 4.58 9.49 -0.64
C ALA A 269 4.46 10.13 0.75
N VAL A 270 4.06 9.34 1.76
CA VAL A 270 3.96 9.80 3.15
C VAL A 270 5.34 10.21 3.70
N ALA A 271 6.36 9.40 3.47
CA ALA A 271 7.74 9.68 3.87
C ALA A 271 8.31 10.92 3.17
N SER A 272 7.98 11.15 1.89
CA SER A 272 8.37 12.35 1.14
C SER A 272 7.66 13.59 1.67
N ALA A 273 6.33 13.54 1.86
CA ALA A 273 5.54 14.67 2.35
C ALA A 273 5.93 15.10 3.77
N LEU A 274 6.24 14.14 4.64
CA LEU A 274 6.68 14.39 6.01
C LEU A 274 8.21 14.49 6.14
N ASP A 275 8.94 14.25 5.05
CA ASP A 275 10.40 14.26 4.98
C ASP A 275 11.07 13.34 6.03
N VAL A 276 10.48 12.15 6.23
CA VAL A 276 10.98 11.10 7.15
C VAL A 276 11.64 9.99 6.37
N HIS A 277 12.95 10.12 6.14
CA HIS A 277 13.78 9.16 5.40
C HIS A 277 13.18 8.67 4.07
N PRO A 278 12.71 9.57 3.18
CA PRO A 278 12.11 9.18 1.90
C PRO A 278 13.03 8.31 1.05
N GLU A 279 14.35 8.51 1.12
CA GLU A 279 15.36 7.70 0.44
C GLU A 279 15.32 6.23 0.86
N LYS A 280 15.17 5.97 2.16
CA LYS A 280 15.17 4.62 2.72
C LYS A 280 13.88 3.90 2.40
N ALA A 281 12.76 4.60 2.50
CA ALA A 281 11.46 4.08 2.10
C ALA A 281 11.48 3.67 0.63
N ALA A 282 11.88 4.58 -0.26
CA ALA A 282 11.90 4.33 -1.69
C ALA A 282 12.84 3.19 -2.08
N PHE A 283 14.04 3.12 -1.48
CA PHE A 283 14.99 2.04 -1.74
C PHE A 283 14.45 0.68 -1.29
N ALA A 284 13.91 0.59 -0.07
CA ALA A 284 13.32 -0.64 0.45
C ALA A 284 12.12 -1.11 -0.40
N ILE A 285 11.24 -0.18 -0.78
CA ILE A 285 10.08 -0.48 -1.64
C ILE A 285 10.54 -1.01 -2.99
N MET A 286 11.47 -0.34 -3.65
CA MET A 286 12.01 -0.77 -4.95
C MET A 286 12.62 -2.18 -4.86
N LEU A 287 13.47 -2.42 -3.86
CA LEU A 287 14.11 -3.71 -3.65
C LEU A 287 13.07 -4.80 -3.37
N SER A 288 12.10 -4.55 -2.49
CA SER A 288 11.02 -5.51 -2.19
C SER A 288 10.17 -5.83 -3.41
N THR A 289 9.93 -4.85 -4.29
CA THR A 289 9.14 -5.02 -5.51
C THR A 289 9.88 -5.85 -6.56
N ILE A 290 11.19 -5.64 -6.71
CA ILE A 290 12.04 -6.49 -7.56
C ILE A 290 12.05 -7.93 -7.05
N LEU A 291 12.28 -8.11 -5.75
CA LEU A 291 12.30 -9.44 -5.13
C LEU A 291 10.94 -10.15 -5.21
N ALA A 292 9.83 -9.41 -5.27
CA ALA A 292 8.49 -9.96 -5.39
C ALA A 292 8.27 -10.85 -6.62
N VAL A 293 9.08 -10.71 -7.68
CA VAL A 293 9.06 -11.62 -8.84
C VAL A 293 9.34 -13.07 -8.41
N VAL A 294 10.16 -13.27 -7.37
CA VAL A 294 10.55 -14.59 -6.88
C VAL A 294 9.87 -14.91 -5.55
N THR A 295 9.81 -13.96 -4.61
CA THR A 295 9.32 -14.21 -3.26
C THR A 295 7.81 -14.48 -3.24
N VAL A 296 7.01 -13.80 -4.07
CA VAL A 296 5.55 -13.97 -4.10
C VAL A 296 5.16 -15.34 -4.68
N PRO A 297 5.66 -15.78 -5.86
CA PRO A 297 5.36 -17.11 -6.38
C PRO A 297 5.84 -18.23 -5.46
N LEU A 298 7.04 -18.09 -4.90
CA LEU A 298 7.58 -19.08 -3.97
C LEU A 298 6.69 -19.20 -2.72
N THR A 299 6.29 -18.08 -2.13
CA THR A 299 5.45 -18.08 -0.92
C THR A 299 4.08 -18.70 -1.21
N ILE A 300 3.47 -18.38 -2.35
CA ILE A 300 2.19 -18.97 -2.74
C ILE A 300 2.35 -20.48 -3.00
N TRP A 301 3.39 -20.90 -3.72
CA TRP A 301 3.66 -22.32 -3.96
C TRP A 301 3.88 -23.11 -2.67
N LEU A 302 4.58 -22.56 -1.67
CA LEU A 302 4.78 -23.19 -0.36
C LEU A 302 3.50 -23.20 0.51
N ALA A 303 2.61 -22.23 0.30
CA ALA A 303 1.41 -22.07 1.11
C ALA A 303 0.25 -22.97 0.65
N MET A 304 0.18 -23.27 -0.65
CA MET A 304 -0.75 -24.22 -1.27
C MET A 304 -0.34 -25.66 -1.01
#